data_AF-A0A1R3HJ24-F1
#
_entry.id   AF-A0A1R3HJ24-F1
#
_cell.length_a   1.000
_cell.length_b   1.000
_cell.length_c   1.000
_cell.angle_alpha   90.00
_cell.angle_beta   90.00
_cell.angle_gamma   90.00
#
_symmetry.space_group_name_H-M   'P 1'
#
loop_
_entity.id
_entity.type
_entity.pdbx_description
1 polymer ?
#
loop_
_entity_poly.entity_id
_entity_poly.type
_entity_poly.pdbx_seq_one_letter_code
_entity_poly.pdbx_strand_id
1 'polypeptide(L)'
;MAASFASRCSKVGRSLLGGLGNNFSNLTSTSSEMTHGSFLSQQQRTFIQMRTVLKVVDNSGAKKVMCIQALKGKKGARLGDTIVASVKEAMPNGKVKKGKVVYGVVVRAAMQRGRCDGSEVKFDDNAVVLVDKQGQPIGTRVFGPVPHELRQKKHVKILTLAQHIA
;
A
#
# COMPACT_ATOMS: atom_id res chain seq x y z
N MET A 1 17.47 11.72 -33.80
CA MET A 1 18.70 11.37 -33.06
C MET A 1 18.30 10.73 -31.74
N ALA A 2 18.41 9.40 -31.66
CA ALA A 2 18.15 8.64 -30.45
C ALA A 2 19.47 8.36 -29.74
N ALA A 3 19.54 8.57 -28.43
CA ALA A 3 20.63 8.05 -27.61
C ALA A 3 20.05 7.54 -26.29
N SER A 4 20.00 6.21 -26.23
CA SER A 4 19.80 5.37 -25.05
C SER A 4 20.97 5.53 -24.09
N PHE A 5 20.71 5.69 -22.79
CA PHE A 5 21.71 5.51 -21.75
C PHE A 5 21.31 4.32 -20.87
N ALA A 6 21.93 3.18 -21.15
CA ALA A 6 21.85 1.97 -20.35
C ALA A 6 23.09 1.82 -19.47
N SER A 7 22.81 1.62 -18.18
CA SER A 7 23.52 0.88 -17.13
C SER A 7 24.89 0.25 -17.44
N ARG A 8 25.89 0.59 -16.62
CA ARG A 8 27.01 -0.28 -16.24
C ARG A 8 27.35 -0.06 -14.76
N CYS A 9 27.08 -1.06 -13.92
CA CYS A 9 27.73 -1.19 -12.61
C CYS A 9 28.41 -2.57 -12.58
N SER A 10 29.71 -2.53 -12.30
CA SER A 10 30.70 -3.58 -12.43
C SER A 10 30.64 -4.61 -11.30
N LYS A 11 30.82 -5.89 -11.63
CA LYS A 11 31.12 -6.97 -10.67
C LYS A 11 32.62 -7.29 -10.73
N VAL A 12 33.25 -7.38 -9.56
CA VAL A 12 34.59 -7.95 -9.29
C VAL A 12 34.35 -9.10 -8.30
N GLY A 13 34.62 -10.38 -8.63
CA GLY A 13 35.84 -11.17 -8.30
C GLY A 13 35.93 -11.49 -6.79
N ARG A 14 36.20 -12.68 -6.22
CA ARG A 14 36.81 -14.00 -6.54
C ARG A 14 36.53 -14.92 -5.30
N SER A 15 36.36 -16.25 -5.35
CA SER A 15 37.34 -17.34 -5.08
C SER A 15 36.61 -18.49 -4.36
N LEU A 16 36.39 -19.68 -4.96
CA LEU A 16 37.13 -20.97 -4.84
C LEU A 16 37.10 -21.72 -3.47
N LEU A 17 36.46 -22.91 -3.52
CA LEU A 17 36.76 -24.21 -2.87
C LEU A 17 36.63 -24.40 -1.34
N GLY A 18 35.83 -25.42 -0.96
CA GLY A 18 36.05 -26.22 0.25
C GLY A 18 34.82 -26.94 0.83
N GLY A 19 34.82 -28.28 0.79
CA GLY A 19 34.29 -29.11 1.91
C GLY A 19 32.97 -29.85 1.70
N LEU A 20 33.07 -31.13 1.36
CA LEU A 20 32.05 -32.17 1.57
C LEU A 20 31.87 -32.48 3.07
N GLY A 21 30.64 -32.74 3.49
CA GLY A 21 30.34 -33.32 4.81
C GLY A 21 28.85 -33.61 5.00
N ASN A 22 28.45 -34.84 4.69
CA ASN A 22 27.15 -35.40 5.08
C ASN A 22 27.17 -35.75 6.56
N ASN A 23 26.09 -35.45 7.30
CA ASN A 23 25.72 -36.22 8.47
C ASN A 23 24.20 -36.26 8.65
N PHE A 24 23.71 -37.49 8.66
CA PHE A 24 22.36 -37.96 8.92
C PHE A 24 22.23 -38.17 10.44
N SER A 25 21.20 -37.58 11.07
CA SER A 25 20.60 -38.17 12.27
C SER A 25 19.24 -37.54 12.53
N ASN A 26 18.21 -38.39 12.48
CA ASN A 26 16.84 -38.12 12.93
C ASN A 26 16.82 -37.75 14.41
N LEU A 27 15.97 -36.79 14.80
CA LEU A 27 15.35 -36.82 16.12
C LEU A 27 13.93 -36.25 16.06
N THR A 28 13.01 -37.12 16.46
CA THR A 28 11.59 -36.91 16.69
C THR A 28 11.34 -35.93 17.84
N SER A 29 10.50 -34.91 17.61
CA SER A 29 9.76 -34.24 18.67
C SER A 29 8.40 -33.73 18.18
N THR A 30 7.37 -34.34 18.75
CA THR A 30 6.11 -33.74 19.21
C THR A 30 5.35 -32.77 18.29
N SER A 31 4.22 -33.27 17.79
CA SER A 31 3.11 -32.52 17.21
C SER A 31 2.42 -31.62 18.23
N SER A 32 2.60 -30.30 18.16
CA SER A 32 1.58 -29.28 18.47
C SER A 32 2.19 -27.88 18.46
N GLU A 33 2.11 -27.17 17.33
CA GLU A 33 2.13 -25.70 17.30
C GLU A 33 1.68 -25.20 15.92
N MET A 34 0.37 -25.37 15.64
CA MET A 34 -0.30 -24.66 14.55
C MET A 34 -0.80 -23.31 15.09
N THR A 35 0.09 -22.34 15.24
CA THR A 35 -0.30 -20.98 15.65
C THR A 35 0.31 -19.91 14.73
N HIS A 36 -0.57 -19.18 14.05
CA HIS A 36 -0.40 -17.77 13.66
C HIS A 36 0.65 -17.35 12.60
N GLY A 37 1.01 -18.20 11.65
CA GLY A 37 2.07 -17.89 10.68
C GLY A 37 1.73 -17.14 9.37
N SER A 38 0.49 -16.74 9.08
CA SER A 38 0.11 -16.31 7.70
C SER A 38 -0.46 -14.90 7.56
N PHE A 39 -0.66 -14.14 8.64
CA PHE A 39 -1.22 -12.78 8.56
C PHE A 39 -0.15 -11.71 8.30
N LEU A 40 1.03 -11.88 8.89
CA LEU A 40 2.14 -10.89 8.81
C LEU A 40 2.83 -10.89 7.44
N SER A 41 2.84 -12.03 6.72
CA SER A 41 3.45 -12.17 5.39
C SER A 41 2.72 -11.40 4.28
N GLN A 42 1.44 -11.06 4.46
CA GLN A 42 0.69 -10.34 3.42
C GLN A 42 0.99 -8.84 3.35
N GLN A 43 1.68 -8.27 4.34
CA GLN A 43 1.94 -6.83 4.43
C GLN A 43 3.20 -6.37 3.67
N GLN A 44 4.11 -7.27 3.27
CA GLN A 44 5.23 -6.94 2.37
C GLN A 44 4.85 -7.07 0.88
N ARG A 45 3.58 -6.82 0.53
CA ARG A 45 3.18 -6.75 -0.88
C ARG A 45 3.60 -5.42 -1.47
N THR A 46 4.25 -5.49 -2.61
CA THR A 46 4.85 -4.33 -3.26
C THR A 46 3.81 -3.31 -3.77
N PHE A 47 2.56 -3.71 -3.92
CA PHE A 47 1.47 -2.87 -4.42
C PHE A 47 0.18 -3.16 -3.66
N ILE A 48 -0.71 -2.17 -3.60
CA ILE A 48 -2.08 -2.36 -3.12
C ILE A 48 -2.84 -3.09 -4.23
N GLN A 49 -3.33 -4.30 -3.92
CA GLN A 49 -3.97 -5.16 -4.91
C GLN A 49 -5.31 -5.68 -4.40
N MET A 50 -5.98 -6.48 -5.22
CA MET A 50 -7.24 -7.11 -4.85
C MET A 50 -7.10 -7.84 -3.50
N ARG A 51 -8.11 -7.68 -2.64
CA ARG A 51 -8.20 -8.17 -1.25
C ARG A 51 -7.27 -7.49 -0.23
N THR A 52 -6.43 -6.54 -0.62
CA THR A 52 -5.71 -5.72 0.36
C THR A 52 -6.71 -4.93 1.20
N VAL A 53 -6.58 -5.00 2.54
CA VAL A 53 -7.37 -4.21 3.48
C VAL A 53 -6.64 -2.91 3.80
N LEU A 54 -7.34 -1.78 3.70
CA LEU A 54 -6.80 -0.45 3.95
C LEU A 54 -7.65 0.26 5.00
N LYS A 55 -7.01 1.11 5.81
CA LYS A 55 -7.70 2.01 6.73
C LYS A 55 -8.30 3.17 5.96
N VAL A 56 -9.49 3.62 6.37
CA VAL A 56 -10.08 4.86 5.88
C VAL A 56 -9.68 5.98 6.84
N VAL A 57 -9.15 7.07 6.30
CA VAL A 57 -8.62 8.19 7.08
C VAL A 57 -9.35 9.49 6.80
N ASP A 58 -10.67 9.40 6.69
CA ASP A 58 -11.57 10.54 6.59
C ASP A 58 -12.75 10.39 7.54
N ASN A 59 -13.60 11.42 7.62
CA ASN A 59 -14.81 11.42 8.43
C ASN A 59 -16.07 10.96 7.65
N SER A 60 -15.93 10.20 6.57
CA SER A 60 -17.09 9.65 5.82
C SER A 60 -17.89 8.62 6.63
N GLY A 61 -17.28 8.08 7.69
CA GLY A 61 -17.85 7.07 8.58
C GLY A 61 -17.41 5.64 8.26
N ALA A 62 -16.74 5.40 7.13
CA ALA A 62 -16.06 4.12 6.91
C ALA A 62 -14.77 4.04 7.76
N LYS A 63 -14.42 2.84 8.24
CA LYS A 63 -13.20 2.58 9.03
C LYS A 63 -12.18 1.74 8.27
N LYS A 64 -12.64 0.70 7.59
CA LYS A 64 -11.81 -0.18 6.77
C LYS A 64 -12.49 -0.50 5.45
N VAL A 65 -11.68 -0.57 4.40
CA VAL A 65 -12.11 -1.02 3.07
C VAL A 65 -11.21 -2.13 2.58
N MET A 66 -11.75 -2.99 1.72
CA MET A 66 -10.99 -4.01 1.00
C MET A 66 -10.94 -3.64 -0.47
N CYS A 67 -9.74 -3.51 -1.01
CA CYS A 67 -9.52 -3.24 -2.43
C CYS A 67 -10.13 -4.35 -3.29
N ILE A 68 -10.92 -3.94 -4.29
CA ILE A 68 -11.45 -4.81 -5.34
C ILE A 68 -10.55 -4.69 -6.56
N GLN A 69 -10.25 -3.46 -6.99
CA GLN A 69 -9.52 -3.20 -8.23
C GLN A 69 -8.75 -1.88 -8.16
N ALA A 70 -7.53 -1.86 -8.69
CA ALA A 70 -6.81 -0.63 -9.00
C ALA A 70 -7.27 -0.10 -10.37
N LEU A 71 -7.64 1.18 -10.46
CA LEU A 71 -8.07 1.78 -11.73
C LEU A 71 -6.88 2.06 -12.67
N LYS A 72 -5.68 2.17 -12.10
CA LYS A 72 -4.44 2.40 -12.84
C LYS A 72 -3.42 1.32 -12.50
N GLY A 73 -2.71 0.86 -13.51
CA GLY A 73 -1.59 -0.08 -13.38
C GLY A 73 -1.99 -1.55 -13.40
N LYS A 74 -1.14 -2.39 -14.01
CA LYS A 74 -1.35 -3.84 -14.12
C LYS A 74 -1.02 -4.61 -12.82
N LYS A 75 -0.07 -4.10 -12.03
CA LYS A 75 0.45 -4.78 -10.83
C LYS A 75 -0.29 -4.42 -9.54
N GLY A 76 -1.18 -3.42 -9.58
CA GLY A 76 -1.85 -2.84 -8.41
C GLY A 76 -1.66 -1.33 -8.32
N ALA A 77 -2.20 -0.74 -7.25
CA ALA A 77 -2.18 0.69 -6.98
C ALA A 77 -0.97 1.10 -6.13
N ARG A 78 -0.48 2.31 -6.39
CA ARG A 78 0.56 2.99 -5.60
C ARG A 78 -0.03 4.21 -4.88
N LEU A 79 0.83 4.91 -4.15
CA LEU A 79 0.53 6.20 -3.55
C LEU A 79 -0.08 7.17 -4.57
N GLY A 80 -1.24 7.73 -4.23
CA GLY A 80 -2.01 8.67 -5.05
C GLY A 80 -2.79 8.06 -6.20
N ASP A 81 -2.86 6.74 -6.34
CA ASP A 81 -3.73 6.10 -7.32
C ASP A 81 -5.14 5.87 -6.74
N THR A 82 -6.14 5.87 -7.61
CA THR A 82 -7.53 5.56 -7.27
C THR A 82 -7.80 4.06 -7.37
N ILE A 83 -8.51 3.53 -6.37
CA ILE A 83 -8.97 2.15 -6.30
C ILE A 83 -10.49 2.10 -6.15
N VAL A 84 -11.06 0.98 -6.59
CA VAL A 84 -12.41 0.54 -6.22
C VAL A 84 -12.29 -0.38 -5.02
N ALA A 85 -13.12 -0.19 -4.00
CA ALA A 85 -13.06 -0.95 -2.76
C ALA A 85 -14.45 -1.24 -2.20
N SER A 86 -14.56 -2.28 -1.37
CA SER A 86 -15.76 -2.58 -0.59
C SER A 86 -15.56 -2.21 0.87
N VAL A 87 -16.55 -1.56 1.47
CA VAL A 87 -16.50 -1.16 2.89
C VAL A 87 -16.68 -2.39 3.78
N LYS A 88 -15.72 -2.66 4.65
CA LYS A 88 -15.74 -3.82 5.56
C LYS A 88 -16.18 -3.45 6.97
N GLU A 89 -15.79 -2.26 7.43
CA GLU A 89 -16.16 -1.73 8.73
C GLU A 89 -16.59 -0.26 8.56
N ALA A 90 -17.69 0.12 9.21
CA ALA A 90 -18.22 1.47 9.19
C ALA A 90 -18.90 1.80 10.53
N MET A 91 -18.97 3.09 10.85
CA MET A 91 -19.76 3.63 11.95
C MET A 91 -21.27 3.50 11.63
N PRO A 92 -22.13 3.19 12.63
CA PRO A 92 -23.58 3.05 12.41
C PRO A 92 -24.21 4.29 11.75
N ASN A 93 -23.83 5.49 12.21
CA ASN A 93 -24.37 6.77 11.75
C ASN A 93 -23.51 7.43 10.64
N GLY A 94 -22.55 6.70 10.07
CA GLY A 94 -21.71 7.20 8.98
C GLY A 94 -22.48 7.42 7.67
N LYS A 95 -22.00 8.35 6.84
CA LYS A 95 -22.52 8.57 5.47
C LYS A 95 -22.33 7.33 4.60
N VAL A 96 -21.22 6.61 4.80
CA VAL A 96 -20.87 5.39 4.09
C VAL A 96 -21.17 4.17 4.96
N LYS A 97 -21.93 3.21 4.42
CA LYS A 97 -22.35 1.98 5.12
C LYS A 97 -21.48 0.78 4.76
N LYS A 98 -21.45 -0.22 5.65
CA LYS A 98 -20.78 -1.52 5.40
C LYS A 98 -21.36 -2.19 4.15
N GLY A 99 -20.51 -2.87 3.38
CA GLY A 99 -20.88 -3.56 2.15
C GLY A 99 -20.93 -2.68 0.90
N LYS A 100 -21.02 -1.35 1.04
CA LYS A 100 -21.04 -0.43 -0.10
C LYS A 100 -19.75 -0.52 -0.90
N VAL A 101 -19.87 -0.51 -2.23
CA VAL A 101 -18.73 -0.34 -3.16
C VAL A 101 -18.46 1.16 -3.31
N VAL A 102 -17.21 1.56 -3.10
CA VAL A 102 -16.74 2.95 -3.05
C VAL A 102 -15.45 3.11 -3.85
N TYR A 103 -15.15 4.36 -4.19
CA TYR A 103 -13.84 4.73 -4.72
C TYR A 103 -12.98 5.32 -3.61
N GLY A 104 -11.68 5.11 -3.67
CA GLY A 104 -10.73 5.66 -2.70
C GLY A 104 -9.41 6.03 -3.35
N VAL A 105 -8.82 7.13 -2.91
CA VAL A 105 -7.46 7.53 -3.28
C VAL A 105 -6.50 7.03 -2.20
N VAL A 106 -5.45 6.33 -2.61
CA VAL A 106 -4.39 5.87 -1.69
C VAL A 106 -3.59 7.07 -1.21
N VAL A 107 -3.63 7.34 0.09
CA VAL A 107 -2.90 8.46 0.71
C VAL A 107 -1.72 8.00 1.55
N ARG A 108 -1.72 6.77 2.07
CA ARG A 108 -0.53 6.17 2.70
C ARG A 108 -0.33 4.77 2.18
N ALA A 109 0.92 4.40 2.00
CA ALA A 109 1.31 3.09 1.52
C ALA A 109 2.59 2.61 2.22
N ALA A 110 2.59 1.34 2.63
CA ALA A 110 3.77 0.68 3.18
C ALA A 110 4.86 0.40 2.14
N MET A 111 4.48 0.37 0.87
CA MET A 111 5.42 0.37 -0.25
C MET A 111 6.10 1.73 -0.37
N GLN A 112 7.44 1.71 -0.41
CA GLN A 112 8.24 2.90 -0.67
C GLN A 112 8.01 3.47 -2.09
N ARG A 113 8.09 4.79 -2.20
CA ARG A 113 8.07 5.48 -3.48
C ARG A 113 9.25 6.45 -3.54
N GLY A 114 10.15 6.21 -4.49
CA GLY A 114 11.22 7.14 -4.83
C GLY A 114 10.68 8.42 -5.45
N ARG A 115 11.31 9.53 -5.09
CA ARG A 115 11.12 10.87 -5.64
C ARG A 115 12.24 11.20 -6.63
N CYS A 116 12.07 12.28 -7.38
CA CYS A 116 13.04 12.70 -8.38
C CYS A 116 14.36 13.22 -7.78
N ASP A 117 14.35 13.67 -6.53
CA ASP A 117 15.53 14.11 -5.77
C ASP A 117 16.30 12.93 -5.14
N GLY A 118 15.86 11.69 -5.37
CA GLY A 118 16.46 10.48 -4.81
C GLY A 118 15.96 10.14 -3.40
N SER A 119 15.18 11.00 -2.75
CA SER A 119 14.54 10.66 -1.47
C SER A 119 13.42 9.64 -1.68
N GLU A 120 13.07 8.89 -0.62
CA GLU A 120 11.96 7.95 -0.64
C GLU A 120 10.90 8.32 0.39
N VAL A 121 9.63 8.11 0.02
CA VAL A 121 8.50 8.20 0.96
C VAL A 121 7.96 6.81 1.26
N LYS A 122 7.78 6.52 2.55
CA LYS A 122 7.18 5.28 3.05
C LYS A 122 6.35 5.60 4.30
N PHE A 123 5.23 4.90 4.46
CA PHE A 123 4.39 4.99 5.65
C PHE A 123 4.30 3.64 6.36
N ASP A 124 3.88 3.63 7.61
CA ASP A 124 3.75 2.38 8.38
C ASP A 124 2.52 1.55 7.97
N ASP A 125 1.48 2.22 7.44
CA ASP A 125 0.23 1.58 7.06
C ASP A 125 -0.29 1.98 5.67
N ASN A 126 -1.23 1.17 5.17
CA ASN A 126 -1.97 1.45 3.95
C ASN A 126 -3.28 2.15 4.29
N ALA A 127 -3.48 3.35 3.76
CA ALA A 127 -4.66 4.16 4.05
C ALA A 127 -5.23 4.85 2.80
N VAL A 128 -6.54 5.08 2.82
CA VAL A 128 -7.28 5.73 1.74
C VAL A 128 -8.19 6.84 2.26
N VAL A 129 -8.46 7.81 1.38
CA VAL A 129 -9.56 8.77 1.51
C VAL A 129 -10.63 8.40 0.51
N LEU A 130 -11.90 8.35 0.93
CA LEU A 130 -13.00 8.01 0.04
C LEU A 130 -13.35 9.18 -0.86
N VAL A 131 -13.60 8.86 -2.13
CA VAL A 131 -13.95 9.81 -3.17
C VAL A 131 -15.20 9.36 -3.93
N ASP A 132 -15.87 10.31 -4.57
CA ASP A 132 -16.92 10.02 -5.55
C ASP A 132 -16.32 9.59 -6.91
N LYS A 133 -17.18 9.38 -7.90
CA LYS A 133 -16.77 8.97 -9.26
C LYS A 133 -15.97 10.06 -9.98
N GLN A 134 -16.13 11.32 -9.57
CA GLN A 134 -15.45 12.50 -10.09
C GLN A 134 -14.13 12.77 -9.35
N GLY A 135 -13.74 11.91 -8.40
CA GLY A 135 -12.51 12.02 -7.62
C GLY A 135 -12.58 13.10 -6.54
N GLN A 136 -13.77 13.58 -6.17
CA GLN A 136 -13.97 14.54 -5.09
C GLN A 136 -14.10 13.82 -3.74
N PRO A 137 -13.50 14.33 -2.66
CA PRO A 137 -13.59 13.69 -1.34
C PRO A 137 -15.03 13.65 -0.81
N ILE A 138 -15.42 12.50 -0.29
CA ILE A 138 -16.74 12.32 0.36
C ILE A 138 -16.74 12.90 1.79
N GLY A 139 -15.61 12.73 2.48
CA GLY A 139 -15.36 13.34 3.79
C GLY A 139 -15.07 14.84 3.67
N THR A 140 -15.30 15.56 4.76
CA THR A 140 -14.97 16.98 4.91
C THR A 140 -13.67 17.21 5.68
N ARG A 141 -13.04 16.17 6.21
CA ARG A 141 -11.76 16.23 6.92
C ARG A 141 -10.97 14.95 6.71
N VAL A 142 -9.65 15.08 6.56
CA VAL A 142 -8.71 13.96 6.45
C VAL A 142 -7.85 13.89 7.71
N PHE A 143 -7.57 12.67 8.18
CA PHE A 143 -6.85 12.39 9.41
C PHE A 143 -5.45 11.83 9.15
N GLY A 144 -4.48 12.30 9.93
CA GLY A 144 -3.08 11.88 9.83
C GLY A 144 -2.31 12.55 8.69
N PRO A 145 -1.04 12.15 8.49
CA PRO A 145 -0.17 12.74 7.49
C PRO A 145 -0.59 12.35 6.08
N VAL A 146 -0.47 13.31 5.16
CA VAL A 146 -0.84 13.15 3.75
C VAL A 146 0.33 13.60 2.85
N PRO A 147 0.77 12.77 1.90
CA PRO A 147 1.89 13.05 1.01
C PRO A 147 1.59 14.16 -0.01
N HIS A 148 2.52 15.10 -0.22
CA HIS A 148 2.44 16.15 -1.23
C HIS A 148 2.40 15.61 -2.68
N GLU A 149 2.76 14.34 -2.91
CA GLU A 149 2.65 13.61 -4.17
C GLU A 149 1.22 13.64 -4.76
N LEU A 150 0.20 13.82 -3.91
CA LEU A 150 -1.19 13.99 -4.35
C LEU A 150 -1.39 15.21 -5.26
N ARG A 151 -0.55 16.24 -5.16
CA ARG A 151 -0.60 17.42 -6.03
C ARG A 151 -0.31 17.02 -7.48
N GLN A 152 0.73 16.22 -7.71
CA GLN A 152 1.09 15.72 -9.04
C GLN A 152 0.02 14.79 -9.60
N LYS A 153 -0.73 14.11 -8.73
CA LYS A 153 -1.85 13.21 -9.10
C LYS A 153 -3.19 13.93 -9.25
N LYS A 154 -3.23 15.27 -9.20
CA LYS A 154 -4.44 16.10 -9.32
C LYS A 154 -5.47 15.91 -8.21
N HIS A 155 -5.04 15.45 -7.03
CA HIS A 155 -5.89 15.30 -5.83
C HIS A 155 -5.73 16.47 -4.84
N VAL A 156 -5.69 17.71 -5.36
CA VAL A 156 -5.38 18.92 -4.56
C VAL A 156 -6.38 19.14 -3.43
N LYS A 157 -7.68 18.87 -3.66
CA LYS A 157 -8.71 19.03 -2.61
C LYS A 157 -8.46 18.14 -1.39
N ILE A 158 -7.89 16.94 -1.57
CA ILE A 158 -7.54 16.07 -0.43
C ILE A 158 -6.44 16.72 0.42
N LEU A 159 -5.46 17.37 -0.21
CA LEU A 159 -4.41 18.11 0.49
C LEU A 159 -4.97 19.30 1.28
N THR A 160 -5.95 20.02 0.72
CA THR A 160 -6.60 21.15 1.41
C THR A 160 -7.38 20.70 2.66
N LEU A 161 -7.92 19.48 2.68
CA LEU A 161 -8.66 18.93 3.82
C LEU A 161 -7.76 18.22 4.85
N ALA A 162 -6.47 18.07 4.56
CA ALA A 162 -5.52 17.37 5.41
C ALA A 162 -5.04 18.25 6.56
N GLN A 163 -4.88 17.64 7.74
CA GLN A 163 -4.36 18.34 8.91
C GLN A 163 -2.86 18.52 8.86
N HIS A 164 -2.14 17.57 8.26
CA HIS A 164 -0.69 17.59 8.16
C HIS A 164 -0.25 17.05 6.79
N ILE A 165 0.68 17.76 6.15
CA ILE A 165 1.22 17.40 4.83
C ILE A 165 2.67 16.94 5.00
N ALA A 166 3.03 15.83 4.36
CA ALA A 166 4.36 15.18 4.42
C ALA A 166 5.00 15.05 3.03
#